data_AF-A0A3S4SBK8-F1
#
_entry.id   AF-A0A3S4SBK8-F1
#
_cell.length_a   1.000
_cell.length_b   1.000
_cell.length_c   1.000
_cell.angle_alpha   90.00
_cell.angle_beta   90.00
_cell.angle_gamma   90.00
#
_symmetry.space_group_name_H-M   'P 1'
#
loop_
_entity.id
_entity.type
_entity.pdbx_description
1 polymer ?
#
loop_
_entity_poly.entity_id
_entity_poly.type
_entity_poly.pdbx_seq_one_letter_code
_entity_poly.pdbx_strand_id
1 'polypeptide(L)'
;MVDISEELKQEIFEISKGSWISGFFSAISGYLPNISFEEHKEVFFALSEEWLNNGLIKFDVPYIEGVPFERRVWEAPTEEIIQYLKDSFPKEATDELDANVNLYFLINAPAILWLHDDGSYYGS
;
A
#
# COMPACT_ATOMS: atom_id res chain seq x y z
N MET A 1 17.34 0.12 3.39
CA MET A 1 16.52 -0.27 2.22
C MET A 1 17.01 -1.60 1.70
N VAL A 2 16.14 -2.61 1.75
CA VAL A 2 16.37 -3.94 1.18
C VAL A 2 16.48 -3.80 -0.34
N ASP A 3 17.49 -4.41 -0.95
CA ASP A 3 17.63 -4.46 -2.40
C ASP A 3 16.72 -5.55 -2.97
N ILE A 4 15.76 -5.17 -3.81
CA ILE A 4 14.73 -6.05 -4.35
C ILE A 4 14.87 -6.01 -5.87
N SER A 5 15.08 -7.17 -6.49
CA SER A 5 15.21 -7.27 -7.94
C SER A 5 13.88 -6.92 -8.63
N GLU A 6 13.95 -6.43 -9.87
CA GLU A 6 12.76 -6.07 -10.65
C GLU A 6 11.84 -7.28 -10.87
N GLU A 7 12.40 -8.48 -11.04
CA GLU A 7 11.61 -9.71 -11.15
C GLU A 7 10.79 -9.97 -9.89
N LEU A 8 11.39 -9.78 -8.71
CA LEU A 8 10.70 -9.98 -7.44
C LEU A 8 9.63 -8.91 -7.20
N LYS A 9 9.91 -7.65 -7.56
CA LYS A 9 8.89 -6.59 -7.53
C LYS A 9 7.69 -6.94 -8.41
N GLN A 10 7.93 -7.49 -9.60
CA GLN A 10 6.88 -7.92 -10.50
C GLN A 10 6.08 -9.09 -9.92
N GLU A 11 6.73 -10.09 -9.30
CA GLU A 11 6.04 -11.19 -8.62
C GLU A 11 5.14 -10.69 -7.47
N ILE A 12 5.64 -9.75 -6.65
CA ILE A 12 4.85 -9.13 -5.58
C ILE A 12 3.69 -8.31 -6.16
N PHE A 13 3.90 -7.57 -7.25
CA PHE A 13 2.83 -6.82 -7.90
C PHE A 13 1.72 -7.75 -8.41
N GLU A 14 2.07 -8.80 -9.16
CA GLU A 14 1.09 -9.71 -9.77
C GLU A 14 0.27 -10.48 -8.73
N ILE A 15 0.90 -10.94 -7.63
CA ILE A 15 0.14 -11.61 -6.56
C ILE A 15 -0.75 -10.65 -5.77
N SER A 16 -0.34 -9.37 -5.68
CA SER A 16 -1.09 -8.34 -4.95
C SER A 16 -2.20 -7.74 -5.79
N LYS A 17 -2.11 -7.81 -7.12
CA LYS A 17 -3.06 -7.23 -8.06
C LYS A 17 -4.48 -7.71 -7.77
N GLY A 18 -5.38 -6.77 -7.51
CA GLY A 18 -6.76 -7.06 -7.15
C GLY A 18 -6.96 -7.52 -5.70
N SER A 19 -5.98 -7.32 -4.81
CA SER A 19 -6.13 -7.50 -3.36
C SER A 19 -6.35 -6.16 -2.65
N TRP A 20 -6.79 -6.22 -1.39
CA TRP A 20 -6.74 -5.06 -0.49
C TRP A 20 -5.29 -4.64 -0.23
N ILE A 21 -5.08 -3.39 0.21
CA ILE A 21 -3.75 -2.87 0.55
C ILE A 21 -3.05 -3.71 1.64
N SER A 22 -3.80 -4.32 2.55
CA SER A 22 -3.27 -5.29 3.53
C SER A 22 -2.74 -6.56 2.87
N GLY A 23 -3.38 -7.03 1.79
CA GLY A 23 -2.91 -8.17 1.02
C GLY A 23 -1.57 -7.88 0.35
N PHE A 24 -1.39 -6.67 -0.19
CA PHE A 24 -0.09 -6.20 -0.69
C PHE A 24 0.96 -6.16 0.42
N PHE A 25 0.62 -5.60 1.58
CA PHE A 25 1.52 -5.58 2.73
C PHE A 25 1.96 -7.01 3.09
N SER A 26 1.03 -7.95 3.28
CA SER A 26 1.36 -9.36 3.58
C SER A 26 2.09 -10.09 2.45
N ALA A 27 1.87 -9.72 1.18
CA ALA A 27 2.60 -10.32 0.07
C ALA A 27 4.10 -10.05 0.19
N ILE A 28 4.51 -8.85 0.62
CA ILE A 28 5.93 -8.51 0.80
C ILE A 28 6.60 -9.46 1.79
N SER A 29 6.02 -9.67 2.97
CA SER A 29 6.61 -10.58 3.98
C SER A 29 6.58 -12.04 3.55
N GLY A 30 5.62 -12.44 2.72
CA GLY A 30 5.59 -13.76 2.07
C GLY A 30 6.77 -14.02 1.14
N TYR A 31 7.18 -13.01 0.35
CA TYR A 31 8.31 -13.10 -0.59
C TYR A 31 9.67 -12.75 0.04
N LEU A 32 9.66 -12.00 1.14
CA LEU A 32 10.85 -11.57 1.89
C LEU A 32 10.79 -12.04 3.36
N PRO A 33 10.76 -13.35 3.64
CA PRO A 33 10.43 -13.88 4.97
C PRO A 33 11.47 -13.59 6.07
N ASN A 34 12.64 -13.05 5.73
CA ASN A 34 13.75 -12.84 6.67
C ASN A 34 14.00 -11.34 6.99
N ILE A 35 13.12 -10.44 6.53
CA ILE A 35 13.25 -9.01 6.85
C ILE A 35 12.59 -8.72 8.20
N SER A 36 13.11 -7.71 8.89
CA SER A 36 12.47 -7.16 10.09
C SER A 36 11.15 -6.45 9.74
N PHE A 37 10.28 -6.25 10.74
CA PHE A 37 9.05 -5.48 10.56
C PHE A 37 9.32 -4.03 10.11
N GLU A 38 10.43 -3.43 10.56
CA GLU A 38 10.82 -2.09 10.09
C GLU A 38 11.18 -2.11 8.59
N GLU A 39 12.01 -3.06 8.16
CA GLU A 39 12.35 -3.23 6.74
C GLU A 39 11.12 -3.55 5.90
N HIS A 40 10.18 -4.34 6.42
CA HIS A 40 8.91 -4.63 5.75
C HIS A 40 8.09 -3.37 5.50
N LYS A 41 7.94 -2.50 6.51
CA LYS A 41 7.29 -1.19 6.34
C LYS A 41 8.03 -0.31 5.33
N GLU A 42 9.36 -0.24 5.42
CA GLU A 42 10.18 0.53 4.47
C GLU A 42 9.95 0.06 3.04
N VAL A 43 9.96 -1.26 2.81
CA VAL A 43 9.71 -1.86 1.49
C VAL A 43 8.29 -1.55 1.02
N PHE A 44 7.29 -1.67 1.90
CA PHE A 44 5.90 -1.35 1.57
C PHE A 44 5.73 0.09 1.08
N PHE A 45 6.30 1.07 1.79
CA PHE A 45 6.22 2.46 1.36
C PHE A 45 7.05 2.74 0.10
N ALA A 46 8.24 2.16 -0.03
CA ALA A 46 9.09 2.34 -1.20
C ALA A 46 8.44 1.78 -2.48
N LEU A 47 7.86 0.56 -2.42
CA LEU A 47 7.14 -0.02 -3.54
C LEU A 47 5.85 0.75 -3.85
N SER A 48 5.12 1.22 -2.84
CA SER A 48 3.95 2.10 -3.06
C SER A 48 4.33 3.36 -3.82
N GLU A 49 5.44 4.00 -3.43
CA GLU A 49 5.94 5.22 -4.07
C GLU A 49 6.36 4.97 -5.52
N GLU A 50 7.15 3.91 -5.74
CA GLU A 50 7.60 3.50 -7.06
C GLU A 50 6.42 3.20 -7.99
N TRP A 51 5.44 2.43 -7.52
CA TRP A 51 4.28 2.02 -8.31
C TRP A 51 3.29 3.16 -8.56
N LEU A 52 3.15 4.11 -7.63
CA LEU A 52 2.40 5.34 -7.88
C LEU A 52 3.06 6.17 -8.99
N ASN A 53 4.37 6.39 -8.91
CA ASN A 53 5.13 7.15 -9.91
C ASN A 53 5.08 6.51 -11.30
N ASN A 54 5.07 5.17 -11.36
CA ASN A 54 4.96 4.41 -12.60
C ASN A 54 3.50 4.22 -13.06
N GLY A 55 2.51 4.72 -12.32
CA GLY A 55 1.09 4.58 -12.64
C GLY A 55 0.55 3.16 -12.56
N LEU A 56 1.25 2.25 -11.88
CA LEU A 56 0.81 0.85 -11.69
C LEU A 56 -0.31 0.74 -10.64
N ILE A 57 -0.35 1.69 -9.70
CA ILE A 57 -1.39 1.80 -8.69
C ILE A 57 -1.89 3.23 -8.57
N LYS A 58 -3.08 3.38 -8.00
CA LYS A 58 -3.64 4.63 -7.48
C LYS A 58 -4.26 4.35 -6.11
N PHE A 59 -4.66 5.40 -5.41
CA PHE A 59 -5.46 5.29 -4.20
C PHE A 59 -6.77 6.05 -4.35
N ASP A 60 -7.81 5.59 -3.68
CA ASP A 60 -8.99 6.43 -3.42
C ASP A 60 -8.62 7.52 -2.41
N VAL A 61 -9.40 8.61 -2.39
CA VAL A 61 -9.28 9.60 -1.31
C VAL A 61 -9.52 8.93 0.05
N PRO A 62 -8.72 9.27 1.08
CA PRO A 62 -8.88 8.67 2.39
C PRO A 62 -10.23 9.07 2.99
N TYR A 63 -10.75 8.23 3.88
CA TYR A 63 -11.91 8.61 4.68
C TYR A 63 -11.55 9.77 5.60
N ILE A 64 -12.33 10.84 5.53
CA ILE A 64 -12.21 12.00 6.42
C ILE A 64 -13.53 12.14 7.17
N GLU A 65 -13.47 12.06 8.50
CA GLU A 65 -14.66 12.17 9.34
C GLU A 65 -15.39 13.50 9.09
N GLY A 66 -16.71 13.43 8.92
CA GLY A 66 -17.54 14.60 8.62
C GLY A 66 -17.57 15.03 7.16
N VAL A 67 -16.79 14.40 6.28
CA VAL A 67 -16.85 14.59 4.82
C VAL A 67 -17.64 13.44 4.20
N PRO A 68 -18.64 13.70 3.33
CA PRO A 68 -19.32 12.65 2.59
C PRO A 68 -18.30 11.78 1.85
N PHE A 69 -18.31 10.48 2.14
CA PHE A 69 -17.40 9.55 1.48
C PHE A 69 -17.80 9.40 0.01
N GLU A 70 -16.87 9.69 -0.88
CA GLU A 70 -17.00 9.51 -2.30
C GLU A 70 -15.81 8.69 -2.78
N ARG A 71 -16.06 7.53 -3.41
CA ARG A 71 -15.00 6.77 -4.06
C ARG A 71 -14.56 7.53 -5.30
N ARG A 72 -13.40 8.15 -5.19
CA ARG A 72 -12.75 8.87 -6.27
C ARG A 72 -11.25 8.70 -6.12
N VAL A 73 -10.58 8.60 -7.25
CA VAL A 73 -9.12 8.60 -7.33
C VAL A 73 -8.58 9.83 -6.61
N TRP A 74 -7.57 9.60 -5.78
CA TRP A 74 -6.83 10.66 -5.11
C TRP A 74 -5.78 11.24 -6.05
N GLU A 75 -6.09 12.40 -6.61
CA GLU A 75 -5.23 13.12 -7.58
C GLU A 75 -4.12 13.96 -6.90
N ALA A 76 -3.74 13.63 -5.66
CA ALA A 76 -2.64 14.30 -4.96
C ALA A 76 -1.28 13.83 -5.49
N PRO A 77 -0.20 14.63 -5.32
CA PRO A 77 1.15 14.20 -5.66
C PRO A 77 1.55 12.92 -4.90
N THR A 78 2.38 12.07 -5.52
CA THR A 78 2.89 10.84 -4.89
C THR A 78 3.48 11.10 -3.51
N GLU A 79 4.28 12.15 -3.35
CA GLU A 79 4.90 12.51 -2.07
C GLU A 79 3.85 12.75 -0.97
N GLU A 80 2.73 13.41 -1.29
CA GLU A 80 1.65 13.68 -0.34
C GLU A 80 0.93 12.40 0.07
N ILE A 81 0.64 11.52 -0.89
CA ILE A 81 0.00 10.23 -0.63
C ILE A 81 0.89 9.35 0.25
N ILE A 82 2.18 9.24 -0.08
CA ILE A 82 3.13 8.44 0.68
C ILE A 82 3.34 9.01 2.07
N GLN A 83 3.42 10.33 2.21
CA GLN A 83 3.51 10.98 3.51
C GLN A 83 2.28 10.70 4.36
N TYR A 84 1.07 10.75 3.78
CA TYR A 84 -0.15 10.36 4.48
C TYR A 84 -0.12 8.90 4.94
N LEU A 85 0.27 7.96 4.06
CA LEU A 85 0.37 6.55 4.42
C LEU A 85 1.33 6.33 5.60
N LYS A 86 2.48 7.01 5.59
CA LYS A 86 3.48 6.96 6.68
C LYS A 86 2.96 7.59 7.98
N ASP A 87 2.35 8.78 7.90
CA ASP A 87 1.87 9.51 9.07
C ASP A 87 0.70 8.82 9.77
N SER A 88 -0.13 8.13 9.00
CA SER A 88 -1.27 7.35 9.51
C SER A 88 -0.89 5.94 9.96
N PHE A 89 0.30 5.43 9.60
CA PHE A 89 0.74 4.10 10.02
C PHE A 89 1.02 4.06 11.53
N PRO A 90 0.67 2.98 12.26
CA PRO A 90 0.92 2.86 13.70
C PRO A 90 2.40 2.96 14.07
N LYS A 91 2.76 3.98 14.86
CA LYS A 91 4.16 4.26 15.23
C LYS A 91 4.76 3.27 16.23
N GLU A 92 3.92 2.73 17.11
CA GLU A 92 4.34 1.83 18.19
C GLU A 92 4.21 0.35 17.83
N ALA A 93 3.74 0.02 16.62
CA ALA A 93 3.60 -1.36 16.19
C ALA A 93 4.96 -2.02 15.97
N THR A 94 5.10 -3.25 16.46
CA THR A 94 6.36 -4.01 16.41
C THR A 94 6.33 -5.23 15.47
N ASP A 95 5.14 -5.64 15.02
CA ASP A 95 4.94 -6.77 14.14
C ASP A 95 3.62 -6.69 13.37
N GLU A 96 3.46 -7.54 12.35
CA GLU A 96 2.30 -7.56 11.47
C GLU A 96 0.99 -8.00 12.15
N LEU A 97 1.08 -8.73 13.26
CA LEU A 97 -0.08 -9.23 14.01
C LEU A 97 -0.58 -8.19 15.03
N ASP A 98 0.09 -7.05 15.16
CA ASP A 98 -0.34 -5.93 16.00
C ASP A 98 -1.77 -5.50 15.61
N ALA A 99 -2.64 -5.38 16.61
CA ALA A 99 -4.03 -5.01 16.39
C ALA A 99 -4.16 -3.62 15.73
N ASN A 100 -3.24 -2.70 15.98
CA ASN A 100 -3.24 -1.38 15.36
C ASN A 100 -2.87 -1.44 13.88
N VAL A 101 -2.01 -2.37 13.46
CA VAL A 101 -1.71 -2.60 12.03
C VAL A 101 -2.96 -3.10 11.30
N ASN A 102 -3.68 -4.03 11.92
CA ASN A 102 -4.96 -4.51 11.40
C ASN A 102 -6.02 -3.38 11.31
N LEU A 103 -6.14 -2.55 12.35
CA LEU A 103 -7.05 -1.41 12.36
C LEU A 103 -6.67 -0.36 11.32
N TYR A 104 -5.37 -0.11 11.14
CA TYR A 104 -4.86 0.81 10.12
C TYR A 104 -5.36 0.42 8.73
N PHE A 105 -5.15 -0.84 8.32
CA PHE A 105 -5.59 -1.28 6.99
C PHE A 105 -7.11 -1.36 6.86
N LEU A 106 -7.84 -1.57 7.95
CA LEU A 106 -9.30 -1.67 7.93
C LEU A 106 -9.99 -0.31 7.87
N ILE A 107 -9.44 0.72 8.52
CA ILE A 107 -10.15 1.99 8.78
C ILE A 107 -9.43 3.20 8.18
N ASN A 108 -8.09 3.23 8.24
CA ASN A 108 -7.31 4.44 7.94
C ASN A 108 -6.68 4.43 6.55
N ALA A 109 -6.19 3.27 6.10
CA ALA A 109 -5.54 3.16 4.81
C ALA A 109 -6.56 3.39 3.69
N PRO A 110 -6.28 4.28 2.72
CA PRO A 110 -7.13 4.44 1.55
C PRO A 110 -7.15 3.15 0.72
N ALA A 111 -8.24 2.93 0.00
CA ALA A 111 -8.34 1.78 -0.89
C ALA A 111 -7.30 1.92 -2.02
N ILE A 112 -6.52 0.87 -2.24
CA ILE A 112 -5.62 0.76 -3.38
C ILE A 112 -6.42 0.37 -4.63
N LEU A 113 -6.07 0.98 -5.76
CA LEU A 113 -6.61 0.69 -7.07
C LEU A 113 -5.48 0.22 -7.98
N TRP A 114 -5.63 -0.95 -8.59
CA TRP A 114 -4.60 -1.60 -9.39
C TRP A 114 -4.80 -1.33 -10.88
N LEU A 115 -3.72 -1.10 -11.63
CA LEU A 115 -3.79 -1.01 -13.09
C LEU A 115 -4.10 -2.38 -13.71
N HIS A 116 -5.15 -2.43 -14.54
CA HIS A 116 -5.51 -3.60 -15.33
C HIS A 116 -5.08 -3.46 -16.80
N ASP A 117 -5.09 -4.58 -17.50
CA ASP A 117 -4.58 -4.70 -18.87
C ASP A 117 -5.38 -3.85 -19.88
N ASP A 118 -6.62 -3.48 -19.53
CA ASP A 118 -7.47 -2.57 -20.30
C ASP A 118 -7.17 -1.07 -20.05
N GLY A 119 -6.18 -0.77 -19.20
CA GLY A 119 -5.77 0.58 -18.84
C GLY A 119 -6.63 1.23 -17.75
N SER A 120 -7.60 0.51 -17.19
CA SER A 120 -8.44 0.98 -16.09
C SER A 120 -7.84 0.64 -14.72
N TYR A 121 -8.35 1.29 -13.68
CA TYR A 121 -7.97 1.03 -12.30
C TYR A 121 -9.13 0.41 -11.53
N TYR A 122 -8.91 -0.75 -10.91
CA TYR A 122 -9.90 -1.40 -10.06
C TYR A 122 -9.34 -1.65 -8.66
N GLY A 123 -10.14 -1.29 -7.66
CA GLY A 123 -9.95 -1.74 -6.29
C GLY A 123 -10.56 -3.12 -6.08
N SER A 124 -10.25 -3.71 -4.93
CA SER A 124 -10.90 -4.92 -4.44
C SER A 124 -12.08 -4.63 -3.50
#